data_AF-A0ABD7MNB9-F1
#
_entry.id   AF-A0ABD7MNB9-F1
#
_cell.length_a   1.000
_cell.length_b   1.000
_cell.length_c   1.000
_cell.angle_alpha   90.00
_cell.angle_beta   90.00
_cell.angle_gamma   90.00
#
_symmetry.space_group_name_H-M   'P 1'
#
loop_
_entity.id
_entity.type
_entity.pdbx_description
1 polymer ?
#
loop_
_entity_poly.entity_id
_entity_poly.type
_entity_poly.pdbx_seq_one_letter_code
_entity_poly.pdbx_strand_id
1 'polypeptide(L)'
;MGGGFLYTNNDSVSLGLVCGLGDIAHAQKSVPQMLEDFKQHPAIRPLISGGKLLEYSAHMVPEGGLAMVPQLVNEGVMIVGDAAGFCLNLGFTVRGMDLAIASAQAAATTVIAAKEREDFSASSLAQYKRELEQSCVMRDMQHFRKIPALMENPRLFSQYPRMVADIMNEMFTIDGKPNQPVRKMIMGHAKKIGLINLLKDGIKGATAL
;
A
#
# COMPACT_ATOMS: atom_id res chain seq x y z
N MET A 1 -8.90 7.79 -3.43
CA MET A 1 -7.45 7.60 -3.22
C MET A 1 -7.06 6.27 -3.83
N GLY A 2 -5.83 6.15 -4.33
CA GLY A 2 -5.45 4.96 -5.08
C GLY A 2 -4.06 5.05 -5.70
N GLY A 3 -3.59 3.91 -6.19
CA GLY A 3 -2.29 3.77 -6.85
C GLY A 3 -2.43 2.92 -8.12
N GLY A 4 -1.41 2.96 -8.97
CA GLY A 4 -1.29 2.07 -10.12
C GLY A 4 -0.06 1.20 -9.96
N PHE A 5 -0.09 -0.01 -10.51
CA PHE A 5 1.07 -0.88 -10.60
C PHE A 5 1.23 -1.42 -12.02
N LEU A 6 2.48 -1.62 -12.42
CA LEU A 6 2.87 -2.29 -13.65
C LEU A 6 4.05 -3.20 -13.31
N TYR A 7 3.82 -4.52 -13.35
CA TYR A 7 4.85 -5.53 -13.09
C TYR A 7 5.23 -6.22 -14.39
N THR A 8 6.53 -6.44 -14.57
CA THR A 8 7.06 -7.19 -15.71
C THR A 8 7.22 -8.65 -15.29
N ASN A 9 6.52 -9.53 -15.99
CA ASN A 9 6.68 -10.98 -15.85
C ASN A 9 7.65 -11.47 -16.94
N ASN A 10 7.88 -12.78 -17.03
CA ASN A 10 8.77 -13.34 -18.05
C ASN A 10 8.29 -13.08 -19.48
N ASP A 11 6.99 -13.24 -19.74
CA ASP A 11 6.37 -13.17 -21.06
C ASP A 11 5.11 -12.28 -21.11
N SER A 12 4.81 -11.57 -20.02
CA SER A 12 3.60 -10.76 -19.86
C SER A 12 3.85 -9.55 -18.95
N VAL A 13 2.88 -8.64 -18.90
CA VAL A 13 2.88 -7.48 -18.00
C VAL A 13 1.59 -7.49 -17.21
N SER A 14 1.69 -7.36 -15.88
CA SER A 14 0.54 -7.19 -15.01
C SER A 14 0.33 -5.70 -14.75
N LEU A 15 -0.72 -5.13 -15.35
CA LEU A 15 -1.11 -3.74 -15.15
C LEU A 15 -2.39 -3.68 -14.31
N GLY A 16 -2.39 -2.89 -13.25
CA GLY A 16 -3.58 -2.72 -12.42
C GLY A 16 -3.60 -1.41 -11.66
N LEU A 17 -4.71 -1.20 -10.97
CA LEU A 17 -4.90 -0.07 -10.07
C LEU A 17 -5.54 -0.52 -8.77
N VAL A 18 -5.31 0.27 -7.74
CA VAL A 18 -5.89 0.12 -6.41
C VAL A 18 -6.70 1.36 -6.14
N CYS A 19 -7.89 1.19 -5.58
CA CYS A 19 -8.74 2.29 -5.12
C CYS A 19 -9.31 1.97 -3.74
N GLY A 20 -9.29 2.96 -2.84
CA GLY A 20 -9.88 2.81 -1.52
C GLY A 20 -11.40 2.63 -1.60
N LEU A 21 -11.92 1.61 -0.92
CA LEU A 21 -13.35 1.25 -0.99
C LEU A 21 -14.27 2.40 -0.53
N GLY A 22 -13.88 3.15 0.51
CA GLY A 22 -14.65 4.30 1.01
C GLY A 22 -14.80 5.43 -0.02
N ASP A 23 -13.86 5.57 -0.94
CA ASP A 23 -13.90 6.61 -1.98
C ASP A 23 -14.79 6.22 -3.17
N ILE A 24 -15.07 4.92 -3.35
CA ILE A 24 -15.88 4.41 -4.47
C ILE A 24 -17.30 4.98 -4.40
N ALA A 25 -17.86 5.15 -3.20
CA ALA A 25 -19.19 5.73 -2.99
C ALA A 25 -19.32 7.16 -3.54
N HIS A 26 -18.21 7.88 -3.69
CA HIS A 26 -18.16 9.25 -4.19
C HIS A 26 -17.53 9.37 -5.59
N ALA A 27 -17.18 8.23 -6.21
CA ALA A 27 -16.52 8.21 -7.50
C ALA A 27 -17.51 8.49 -8.64
N GLN A 28 -17.09 9.31 -9.61
CA GLN A 28 -17.86 9.57 -10.84
C GLN A 28 -17.61 8.52 -11.94
N LYS A 29 -16.61 7.64 -11.74
CA LYS A 29 -16.20 6.61 -12.69
C LYS A 29 -16.22 5.26 -11.99
N SER A 30 -16.58 4.22 -12.73
CA SER A 30 -16.43 2.84 -12.25
C SER A 30 -14.96 2.44 -12.19
N VAL A 31 -14.61 1.50 -11.31
CA VAL A 31 -13.23 0.97 -11.21
C VAL A 31 -12.72 0.43 -12.56
N PRO A 32 -13.51 -0.31 -13.37
CA PRO A 32 -13.09 -0.69 -14.71
C PRO A 32 -12.79 0.50 -15.63
N GLN A 33 -13.60 1.57 -15.57
CA GLN A 33 -13.34 2.77 -16.36
C GLN A 33 -12.05 3.47 -15.93
N MET A 34 -11.76 3.51 -14.62
CA MET A 34 -10.49 4.04 -14.13
C MET A 34 -9.29 3.25 -14.68
N LEU A 35 -9.43 1.93 -14.87
CA LEU A 35 -8.38 1.09 -15.45
C LEU A 35 -8.19 1.37 -16.94
N GLU A 36 -9.27 1.54 -17.68
CA GLU A 36 -9.15 1.95 -19.08
C GLU A 36 -8.51 3.33 -19.22
N ASP A 37 -8.86 4.29 -18.36
CA ASP A 37 -8.21 5.60 -18.34
C ASP A 37 -6.71 5.47 -18.01
N PHE A 38 -6.35 4.61 -17.05
CA PHE A 38 -4.96 4.37 -16.68
C PHE A 38 -4.16 3.74 -17.83
N LYS A 39 -4.75 2.78 -18.55
CA LYS A 39 -4.17 2.20 -19.78
C LYS A 39 -3.92 3.25 -20.87
N GLN A 40 -4.76 4.28 -20.95
CA GLN A 40 -4.61 5.36 -21.92
C GLN A 40 -3.61 6.45 -21.49
N HIS A 41 -3.13 6.42 -20.25
CA HIS A 41 -2.19 7.42 -19.75
C HIS A 41 -0.92 7.46 -20.64
N PRO A 42 -0.40 8.64 -21.04
CA PRO A 42 0.72 8.75 -21.99
C PRO A 42 1.99 8.00 -21.57
N ALA A 43 2.23 7.84 -20.27
CA ALA A 43 3.36 7.06 -19.75
C ALA A 43 3.13 5.54 -19.72
N ILE A 44 1.87 5.08 -19.83
CA ILE A 44 1.49 3.66 -19.74
C ILE A 44 1.17 3.09 -21.12
N ARG A 45 0.38 3.82 -21.93
CA ARG A 45 -0.09 3.38 -23.25
C ARG A 45 1.03 2.83 -24.14
N PRO A 46 2.22 3.46 -24.25
CA PRO A 46 3.31 2.92 -25.06
C PRO A 46 3.82 1.57 -24.56
N LEU A 47 3.80 1.34 -23.24
CA LEU A 47 4.33 0.13 -22.60
C LEU A 47 3.46 -1.11 -22.84
N ILE A 48 2.16 -0.91 -23.12
CA ILE A 48 1.20 -1.99 -23.36
C ILE A 48 0.69 -2.02 -24.82
N SER A 49 1.25 -1.16 -25.69
CA SER A 49 0.81 -1.03 -27.08
C SER A 49 1.01 -2.33 -27.85
N GLY A 50 -0.03 -2.77 -28.56
CA GLY A 50 -0.03 -4.06 -29.28
C GLY A 50 -0.16 -5.29 -28.37
N GLY A 51 -0.22 -5.12 -27.06
CA GLY A 51 -0.48 -6.20 -26.11
C GLY A 51 -1.90 -6.77 -26.24
N LYS A 52 -2.05 -8.03 -25.83
CA LYS A 52 -3.34 -8.72 -25.75
C LYS A 52 -3.72 -8.93 -24.29
N LEU A 53 -4.97 -8.64 -23.93
CA LEU A 53 -5.51 -8.97 -22.61
C LEU A 53 -5.54 -10.50 -22.44
N LEU A 54 -4.82 -11.01 -21.45
CA LEU A 54 -4.81 -12.44 -21.10
C LEU A 54 -5.81 -12.76 -19.99
N GLU A 55 -5.88 -11.90 -18.97
CA GLU A 55 -6.72 -12.10 -17.80
C GLU A 55 -7.21 -10.74 -17.27
N TYR A 56 -8.41 -10.74 -16.69
CA TYR A 56 -8.97 -9.61 -15.95
C TYR A 56 -9.52 -10.11 -14.61
N SER A 57 -9.02 -9.54 -13.52
CA SER A 57 -9.45 -9.88 -12.16
C SER A 57 -9.62 -8.64 -11.30
N ALA A 58 -10.33 -8.81 -10.18
CA ALA A 58 -10.42 -7.82 -9.12
C ALA A 58 -10.33 -8.54 -7.77
N HIS A 59 -9.71 -7.89 -6.79
CA HIS A 59 -9.55 -8.43 -5.44
C HIS A 59 -9.66 -7.30 -4.40
N MET A 60 -10.13 -7.63 -3.20
CA MET A 60 -10.10 -6.71 -2.07
C MET A 60 -8.88 -7.00 -1.22
N VAL A 61 -8.16 -5.96 -0.82
CA VAL A 61 -6.99 -6.07 0.06
C VAL A 61 -7.26 -5.35 1.39
N PRO A 62 -6.84 -5.92 2.53
CA PRO A 62 -6.93 -5.21 3.81
C PRO A 62 -6.00 -3.99 3.82
N GLU A 63 -6.51 -2.81 4.17
CA GLU A 63 -5.69 -1.57 4.24
C GLU A 63 -5.75 -0.88 5.62
N GLY A 64 -6.52 -1.41 6.58
CA GLY A 64 -6.66 -0.80 7.91
C GLY A 64 -5.46 -0.98 8.83
N GLY A 65 -4.43 -1.72 8.40
CA GLY A 65 -3.25 -2.04 9.19
C GLY A 65 -3.59 -2.72 10.51
N LEU A 66 -2.82 -2.43 11.57
CA LEU A 66 -3.00 -3.06 12.88
C LEU A 66 -4.41 -2.90 13.48
N ALA A 67 -5.12 -1.81 13.16
CA ALA A 67 -6.46 -1.56 13.69
C ALA A 67 -7.52 -2.54 13.15
N MET A 68 -7.24 -3.24 12.04
CA MET A 68 -8.13 -4.21 11.42
C MET A 68 -7.89 -5.64 11.96
N VAL A 69 -6.81 -5.88 12.70
CA VAL A 69 -6.45 -7.21 13.19
C VAL A 69 -7.49 -7.68 14.22
N PRO A 70 -8.22 -8.78 13.95
CA PRO A 70 -9.28 -9.27 14.82
C PRO A 70 -8.71 -10.10 15.98
N GLN A 71 -9.58 -10.71 16.78
CA GLN A 71 -9.16 -11.81 17.63
C GLN A 71 -8.64 -12.97 16.76
N LEU A 72 -7.37 -13.31 16.93
CA LEU A 72 -6.67 -14.26 16.06
C LEU A 72 -6.83 -15.73 16.45
N VAL A 73 -7.25 -16.01 17.68
CA VAL A 73 -7.29 -17.36 18.26
C VAL A 73 -8.60 -17.54 19.03
N ASN A 74 -9.22 -18.71 18.87
CA ASN A 74 -10.22 -19.22 19.79
C ASN A 74 -10.12 -20.76 19.86
N GLU A 75 -10.98 -21.41 20.63
CA GLU A 75 -11.02 -22.87 20.73
C GLU A 75 -11.15 -23.53 19.35
N GLY A 76 -10.16 -24.35 19.00
CA GLY A 76 -10.10 -25.05 17.72
C GLY A 76 -9.84 -24.17 16.48
N VAL A 77 -9.56 -22.87 16.63
CA VAL A 77 -9.43 -21.96 15.46
C VAL A 77 -8.30 -20.94 15.61
N MET A 78 -7.59 -20.72 14.50
CA MET A 78 -6.62 -19.65 14.33
C MET A 78 -6.84 -18.95 12.99
N ILE A 79 -6.68 -17.63 12.94
CA ILE A 79 -6.86 -16.81 11.74
C ILE A 79 -5.50 -16.35 11.21
N VAL A 80 -5.26 -16.50 9.90
CA VAL A 80 -3.98 -16.21 9.23
C VAL A 80 -4.18 -15.30 8.01
N GLY A 81 -3.08 -14.72 7.51
CA GLY A 81 -3.05 -13.93 6.27
C GLY A 81 -4.06 -12.79 6.20
N ASP A 82 -4.65 -12.57 5.02
CA ASP A 82 -5.59 -11.48 4.77
C ASP A 82 -6.85 -11.56 5.65
N ALA A 83 -7.30 -12.77 6.02
CA ALA A 83 -8.41 -12.95 6.95
C ALA A 83 -8.11 -12.41 8.35
N ALA A 84 -6.83 -12.40 8.75
CA ALA A 84 -6.33 -11.78 9.98
C ALA A 84 -6.01 -10.29 9.81
N GLY A 85 -6.23 -9.72 8.62
CA GLY A 85 -5.89 -8.33 8.31
C GLY A 85 -4.38 -8.09 8.13
N PHE A 86 -3.58 -9.13 7.89
CA PHE A 86 -2.13 -9.00 7.72
C PHE A 86 -1.74 -8.55 6.31
N CYS A 87 -1.92 -7.26 6.06
CA CYS A 87 -1.50 -6.59 4.84
C CYS A 87 -0.99 -5.19 5.17
N LEU A 88 0.08 -4.78 4.47
CA LEU A 88 0.73 -3.49 4.62
C LEU A 88 0.84 -2.81 3.26
N ASN A 89 0.09 -1.72 3.10
CA ASN A 89 0.24 -0.81 1.97
C ASN A 89 1.05 0.42 2.41
N LEU A 90 2.35 0.45 2.05
CA LEU A 90 3.28 1.52 2.41
C LEU A 90 3.33 2.65 1.37
N GLY A 91 2.48 2.60 0.34
CA GLY A 91 2.48 3.53 -0.79
C GLY A 91 3.58 3.29 -1.82
N PHE A 92 4.77 2.84 -1.40
CA PHE A 92 5.86 2.43 -2.29
C PHE A 92 6.02 0.90 -2.41
N THR A 93 5.49 0.15 -1.44
CA THR A 93 5.42 -1.31 -1.47
C THR A 93 4.10 -1.78 -0.88
N VAL A 94 3.56 -2.85 -1.43
CA VAL A 94 2.41 -3.57 -0.89
C VAL A 94 2.90 -4.95 -0.47
N ARG A 95 2.80 -5.26 0.83
CA ARG A 95 3.24 -6.52 1.43
C ARG A 95 2.03 -7.23 2.03
N GLY A 96 1.96 -8.53 1.88
CA GLY A 96 0.80 -9.33 2.27
C GLY A 96 1.06 -10.82 2.09
N MET A 97 1.64 -11.20 0.94
CA MET A 97 2.03 -12.59 0.67
C MET A 97 3.02 -13.13 1.71
N ASP A 98 4.05 -12.36 2.02
CA ASP A 98 5.06 -12.67 3.01
C ASP A 98 4.48 -12.74 4.44
N LEU A 99 3.57 -11.83 4.78
CA LEU A 99 2.87 -11.84 6.07
C LEU A 99 1.91 -13.04 6.19
N ALA A 100 1.25 -13.41 5.10
CA ALA A 100 0.39 -14.59 5.03
C ALA A 100 1.20 -15.88 5.20
N ILE A 101 2.35 -16.00 4.53
CA ILE A 101 3.25 -17.15 4.69
C ILE A 101 3.78 -17.24 6.12
N ALA A 102 4.28 -16.13 6.68
CA ALA A 102 4.83 -16.11 8.03
C ALA A 102 3.78 -16.40 9.10
N SER A 103 2.57 -15.85 8.96
CA SER A 103 1.46 -16.16 9.88
C SER A 103 0.97 -17.61 9.75
N ALA A 104 0.91 -18.16 8.54
CA ALA A 104 0.59 -19.56 8.31
C ALA A 104 1.64 -20.49 8.95
N GLN A 105 2.93 -20.17 8.83
CA GLN A 105 3.99 -20.93 9.48
C GLN A 105 3.84 -20.90 11.01
N ALA A 106 3.59 -19.73 11.61
CA ALA A 106 3.38 -19.61 13.05
C ALA A 106 2.15 -20.42 13.53
N ALA A 107 1.06 -20.38 12.76
CA ALA A 107 -0.13 -21.18 13.05
C ALA A 107 0.15 -22.69 12.91
N ALA A 108 0.90 -23.11 11.89
CA ALA A 108 1.28 -24.50 11.67
C ALA A 108 2.14 -25.05 12.82
N THR A 109 3.15 -24.31 13.27
CA THR A 109 3.97 -24.68 14.43
C THR A 109 3.10 -24.84 15.68
N THR A 110 2.16 -23.90 15.89
CA THR A 110 1.25 -23.94 17.04
C THR A 110 0.32 -25.15 17.00
N VAL A 111 -0.29 -25.46 15.85
CA VAL A 111 -1.22 -26.59 15.76
C VAL A 111 -0.53 -27.94 15.88
N ILE A 112 0.72 -28.06 15.41
CA ILE A 112 1.53 -29.27 15.59
C ILE A 112 1.77 -29.51 17.09
N ALA A 113 2.21 -28.49 17.82
CA ALA A 113 2.43 -28.59 19.27
C ALA A 113 1.12 -28.84 20.05
N ALA A 114 0.01 -28.23 19.65
CA ALA A 114 -1.31 -28.46 20.22
C ALA A 114 -1.76 -29.92 20.02
N LYS A 115 -1.52 -30.48 18.82
CA LYS A 115 -1.84 -31.87 18.50
C LYS A 115 -1.04 -32.86 19.34
N GLU A 116 0.25 -32.60 19.57
CA GLU A 116 1.08 -33.45 20.46
C GLU A 116 0.57 -33.49 21.90
N ARG A 117 -0.11 -32.42 22.34
CA ARG A 117 -0.71 -32.30 23.68
C ARG A 117 -2.17 -32.72 23.73
N GLU A 118 -2.77 -33.02 22.58
CA GLU A 118 -4.21 -33.23 22.41
C GLU A 118 -5.08 -32.08 22.97
N ASP A 119 -4.55 -30.85 22.96
CA ASP A 119 -5.20 -29.66 23.53
C ASP A 119 -5.30 -28.55 22.49
N PHE A 120 -6.51 -28.35 21.97
CA PHE A 120 -6.87 -27.29 21.01
C PHE A 120 -7.67 -26.16 21.66
N SER A 121 -7.63 -26.06 22.99
CA SER A 121 -8.25 -24.95 23.71
C SER A 121 -7.64 -23.61 23.30
N ALA A 122 -8.38 -22.52 23.55
CA ALA A 122 -7.89 -21.17 23.26
C ALA A 122 -6.57 -20.85 23.98
N SER A 123 -6.33 -21.42 25.18
CA SER A 123 -5.09 -21.20 25.94
C SER A 123 -3.89 -21.91 25.32
N SER A 124 -4.08 -23.13 24.81
CA SER A 124 -3.05 -23.87 24.07
C SER A 124 -2.68 -23.13 22.77
N LEU A 125 -3.70 -22.76 21.99
CA LEU A 125 -3.52 -22.06 20.72
C LEU A 125 -3.02 -20.61 20.87
N ALA A 126 -3.09 -20.02 22.06
CA ALA A 126 -2.53 -18.68 22.32
C ALA A 126 -1.02 -18.58 22.06
N GLN A 127 -0.31 -19.72 21.94
CA GLN A 127 1.06 -19.74 21.45
C GLN A 127 1.21 -19.06 20.08
N TYR A 128 0.24 -19.20 19.17
CA TYR A 128 0.28 -18.55 17.85
C TYR A 128 0.48 -17.05 17.95
N LYS A 129 -0.22 -16.39 18.88
CA LYS A 129 -0.06 -14.95 19.11
C LYS A 129 1.36 -14.60 19.57
N ARG A 130 1.97 -15.42 20.43
CA ARG A 130 3.35 -15.22 20.89
C ARG A 130 4.35 -15.40 19.75
N GLU A 131 4.17 -16.42 18.92
CA GLU A 131 4.99 -16.64 17.72
C GLU A 131 4.89 -15.43 16.77
N LEU A 132 3.68 -14.91 16.55
CA LEU A 132 3.46 -13.72 15.73
C LEU A 132 4.15 -12.48 16.29
N GLU A 133 4.05 -12.23 17.60
CA GLU A 133 4.73 -11.13 18.31
C GLU A 133 6.26 -11.21 18.19
N GLN A 134 6.80 -12.43 18.14
CA GLN A 134 8.23 -12.67 17.94
C GLN A 134 8.65 -12.62 16.46
N SER A 135 7.72 -12.80 15.52
CA SER A 135 7.97 -12.76 14.07
C SER A 135 8.06 -11.33 13.51
N CYS A 136 8.38 -11.21 12.22
CA CYS A 136 8.28 -9.94 11.49
C CYS A 136 6.85 -9.42 11.38
N VAL A 137 5.83 -10.29 11.44
CA VAL A 137 4.43 -9.91 11.15
C VAL A 137 3.95 -8.83 12.11
N MET A 138 3.94 -9.10 13.42
CA MET A 138 3.41 -8.12 14.37
C MET A 138 4.36 -6.94 14.57
N ARG A 139 5.67 -7.13 14.41
CA ARG A 139 6.64 -6.04 14.48
C ARG A 139 6.39 -5.02 13.36
N ASP A 140 6.23 -5.49 12.12
CA ASP A 140 5.97 -4.63 10.97
C ASP A 140 4.59 -3.96 11.09
N MET A 141 3.56 -4.72 11.49
CA MET A 141 2.21 -4.17 11.71
C MET A 141 2.18 -3.07 12.79
N GLN A 142 2.96 -3.23 13.86
CA GLN A 142 3.11 -2.21 14.91
C GLN A 142 3.92 -1.01 14.45
N HIS A 143 5.02 -1.24 13.73
CA HIS A 143 5.90 -0.20 13.21
C HIS A 143 5.14 0.73 12.26
N PHE A 144 4.42 0.16 11.29
CA PHE A 144 3.69 0.90 10.25
C PHE A 144 2.24 1.23 10.61
N ARG A 145 1.86 1.14 11.89
CA ARG A 145 0.45 1.34 12.35
C ARG A 145 -0.17 2.68 11.98
N LYS A 146 0.63 3.69 11.67
CA LYS A 146 0.16 5.05 11.31
C LYS A 146 0.10 5.30 9.81
N ILE A 147 0.64 4.39 8.99
CA ILE A 147 0.65 4.52 7.54
C ILE A 147 -0.77 4.61 6.95
N PRO A 148 -1.78 3.83 7.38
CA PRO A 148 -3.13 3.97 6.84
C PRO A 148 -3.66 5.40 6.95
N ALA A 149 -3.53 6.03 8.12
CA ALA A 149 -3.95 7.42 8.32
C ALA A 149 -3.11 8.44 7.53
N LEU A 150 -1.85 8.11 7.22
CA LEU A 150 -1.03 8.93 6.31
C LEU A 150 -1.56 8.83 4.87
N MET A 151 -1.91 7.61 4.42
CA MET A 151 -2.44 7.33 3.09
C MET A 151 -3.83 7.93 2.86
N GLU A 152 -4.53 8.38 3.90
CA GLU A 152 -5.78 9.14 3.77
C GLU A 152 -5.56 10.61 3.37
N ASN A 153 -4.32 11.10 3.34
CA ASN A 153 -4.03 12.49 2.97
C ASN A 153 -4.10 12.71 1.45
N PRO A 154 -5.08 13.48 0.92
CA PRO A 154 -5.25 13.65 -0.53
C PRO A 154 -4.07 14.35 -1.20
N ARG A 155 -3.26 15.10 -0.45
CA ARG A 155 -2.08 15.81 -0.98
C ARG A 155 -1.00 14.85 -1.48
N LEU A 156 -0.90 13.65 -0.89
CA LEU A 156 0.04 12.61 -1.32
C LEU A 156 -0.23 12.13 -2.76
N PHE A 157 -1.49 12.15 -3.20
CA PHE A 157 -1.90 11.63 -4.50
C PHE A 157 -2.13 12.72 -5.56
N SER A 158 -2.26 13.98 -5.15
CA SER A 158 -2.61 15.08 -6.05
C SER A 158 -1.54 16.15 -6.12
N GLN A 159 -1.18 16.73 -4.98
CA GLN A 159 -0.34 17.94 -4.93
C GLN A 159 1.14 17.63 -4.97
N TYR A 160 1.61 16.64 -4.21
CA TYR A 160 3.03 16.32 -4.16
C TYR A 160 3.57 15.70 -5.45
N PRO A 161 2.89 14.72 -6.09
CA PRO A 161 3.36 14.19 -7.36
C PRO A 161 3.43 15.27 -8.44
N ARG A 162 2.42 16.16 -8.50
CA ARG A 162 2.41 17.30 -9.43
C ARG A 162 3.53 18.29 -9.12
N MET A 163 3.77 18.65 -7.86
CA MET A 163 4.89 19.51 -7.48
C MET A 163 6.22 18.93 -7.94
N VAL A 164 6.47 17.63 -7.70
CA VAL A 164 7.71 16.99 -8.13
C VAL A 164 7.82 17.00 -9.65
N ALA A 165 6.75 16.67 -10.37
CA ALA A 165 6.73 16.70 -11.83
C ALA A 165 6.99 18.11 -12.38
N ASP A 166 6.36 19.13 -11.81
CA ASP A 166 6.54 20.54 -12.23
C ASP A 166 7.97 21.03 -11.96
N ILE A 167 8.54 20.71 -10.79
CA ILE A 167 9.94 21.04 -10.47
C ILE A 167 10.88 20.35 -11.46
N MET A 168 10.71 19.05 -11.71
CA MET A 168 11.56 18.32 -12.66
C MET A 168 11.40 18.88 -14.08
N ASN A 169 10.18 19.17 -14.50
CA ASN A 169 9.92 19.75 -15.83
C ASN A 169 10.59 21.11 -15.98
N GLU A 170 10.48 22.00 -15.00
CA GLU A 170 11.15 23.31 -15.01
C GLU A 170 12.68 23.20 -14.92
N MET A 171 13.22 22.19 -14.22
CA MET A 171 14.67 21.96 -14.13
C MET A 171 15.29 21.46 -15.43
N PHE A 172 14.56 20.64 -16.19
CA PHE A 172 15.11 19.95 -17.37
C PHE A 172 14.61 20.50 -18.70
N THR A 173 13.60 21.38 -18.72
CA THR A 173 13.14 22.04 -19.95
C THR A 173 14.02 23.26 -20.26
N ILE A 174 14.64 23.26 -21.45
CA ILE A 174 15.40 24.40 -21.96
C ILE A 174 14.50 25.24 -22.86
N ASP A 175 13.96 26.35 -22.34
CA ASP A 175 13.03 27.24 -23.04
C ASP A 175 13.65 28.58 -23.50
N GLY A 176 14.98 28.70 -23.40
CA GLY A 176 15.74 29.91 -23.76
C GLY A 176 15.69 31.03 -22.71
N LYS A 177 15.01 30.84 -21.57
CA LYS A 177 15.06 31.78 -20.45
C LYS A 177 16.30 31.52 -19.56
N PRO A 178 16.79 32.54 -18.84
CA PRO A 178 17.87 32.35 -17.88
C PRO A 178 17.48 31.36 -16.77
N ASN A 179 18.36 30.40 -16.48
CA ASN A 179 18.13 29.40 -15.43
C ASN A 179 17.89 30.09 -14.08
N GLN A 180 16.79 29.74 -13.42
CA GLN A 180 16.54 30.16 -12.04
C GLN A 180 17.25 29.24 -11.04
N PRO A 181 17.67 29.75 -9.87
CA PRO A 181 18.17 28.90 -8.80
C PRO A 181 17.13 27.85 -8.39
N VAL A 182 17.53 26.57 -8.32
CA VAL A 182 16.67 25.43 -7.93
C VAL A 182 15.91 25.71 -6.62
N ARG A 183 16.55 26.39 -5.65
CA ARG A 183 15.89 26.78 -4.39
C ARG A 183 14.67 27.68 -4.60
N LYS A 184 14.70 28.63 -5.54
CA LYS A 184 13.57 29.52 -5.82
C LYS A 184 12.40 28.75 -6.43
N MET A 185 12.70 27.82 -7.33
CA MET A 185 11.71 26.93 -7.94
C MET A 185 11.03 26.03 -6.91
N ILE A 186 11.81 25.31 -6.10
CA ILE A 186 11.28 24.49 -4.99
C ILE A 186 10.42 25.34 -4.05
N MET A 187 10.92 26.51 -3.65
CA MET A 187 10.18 27.41 -2.75
C MET A 187 8.88 27.93 -3.39
N GLY A 188 8.89 28.21 -4.70
CA GLY A 188 7.72 28.65 -5.45
C GLY A 188 6.60 27.61 -5.41
N HIS A 189 6.92 26.35 -5.70
CA HIS A 189 5.95 25.26 -5.64
C HIS A 189 5.56 24.88 -4.20
N ALA A 190 6.51 24.89 -3.27
CA ALA A 190 6.24 24.62 -1.85
C ALA A 190 5.26 25.64 -1.24
N LYS A 191 5.36 26.92 -1.63
CA LYS A 191 4.41 27.96 -1.20
C LYS A 191 2.99 27.73 -1.72
N LYS A 192 2.81 27.15 -2.91
CA LYS A 192 1.48 26.83 -3.46
C LYS A 192 0.74 25.78 -2.63
N ILE A 193 1.47 24.81 -2.06
CA ILE A 193 0.92 23.76 -1.19
C ILE A 193 0.76 24.25 0.26
N GLY A 194 1.59 25.22 0.65
CA GLY A 194 1.66 25.79 1.98
C GLY A 194 2.76 25.12 2.82
N LEU A 195 3.71 25.93 3.28
CA LEU A 195 4.89 25.45 4.03
C LEU A 195 4.52 24.72 5.32
N ILE A 196 3.45 25.15 6.00
CA ILE A 196 2.94 24.49 7.21
C ILE A 196 2.38 23.10 6.87
N ASN A 197 1.69 22.95 5.75
CA ASN A 197 1.15 21.65 5.32
C ASN A 197 2.29 20.69 4.98
N LEU A 198 3.30 21.16 4.24
CA LEU A 198 4.52 20.40 3.96
C LEU A 198 5.24 19.95 5.23
N LEU A 199 5.40 20.85 6.21
CA LEU A 199 6.04 20.50 7.48
C LEU A 199 5.22 19.47 8.26
N LYS A 200 3.90 19.69 8.39
CA LYS A 200 3.00 18.77 9.11
C LYS A 200 2.99 17.39 8.47
N ASP A 201 2.87 17.33 7.14
CA ASP A 201 2.83 16.06 6.41
C ASP A 201 4.20 15.38 6.40
N GLY A 202 5.30 16.14 6.39
CA GLY A 202 6.65 15.61 6.58
C GLY A 202 6.87 14.98 7.96
N ILE A 203 6.42 15.64 9.04
CA ILE A 203 6.47 15.09 10.40
C ILE A 203 5.59 13.84 10.50
N LYS A 204 4.37 13.88 9.93
CA LYS A 204 3.49 12.70 9.90
C LYS A 204 4.12 11.53 9.14
N GLY A 205 4.74 11.79 7.99
CA GLY A 205 5.48 10.79 7.22
C GLY A 205 6.62 10.17 8.02
N ALA A 206 7.47 11.00 8.63
CA ALA A 206 8.62 10.55 9.42
C ALA A 206 8.25 9.80 10.71
N THR A 207 7.03 9.98 11.22
CA THR A 207 6.56 9.27 12.43
C THR A 207 5.70 8.04 12.11
N ALA A 208 5.38 7.83 10.84
CA ALA A 208 4.61 6.70 10.34
C ALA A 208 5.47 5.64 9.64
N LEU A 209 6.59 6.08 9.04
CA LEU A 209 7.72 5.24 8.62
C LEU A 209 8.63 4.94 9.82
#